data_AF-A0A7K1DAD8-F1
#
_entry.id   AF-A0A7K1DAD8-F1
#
_cell.length_a   1.000
_cell.length_b   1.000
_cell.length_c   1.000
_cell.angle_alpha   90.00
_cell.angle_beta   90.00
_cell.angle_gamma   90.00
#
_symmetry.space_group_name_H-M   'P 1'
#
loop_
_entity.id
_entity.type
_entity.pdbx_description
1 polymer ?
#
loop_
_entity_poly.entity_id
_entity_poly.type
_entity_poly.pdbx_seq_one_letter_code
_entity_poly.pdbx_strand_id
1 'polypeptide(L)'
;MNEEELIETWNKQRGQIISAQMQPVLVLIATFVLSALGYFDKATDEAKYFALVVVAVTGILTTLNQYAAIREGEAVCDDLAKIAKKSALATKIAKSRSFVSATAALIVVLDIAVFVVAYLAIFGM
;
A
#
# COMPACT_ATOMS: atom_id res chain seq x y z
N MET A 1 -26.56 -1.88 -6.61
CA MET A 1 -26.09 -0.50 -6.38
C MET A 1 -26.30 0.29 -7.64
N ASN A 2 -26.63 1.57 -7.51
CA ASN A 2 -26.66 2.51 -8.63
C ASN A 2 -25.25 3.06 -8.94
N GLU A 3 -25.12 3.89 -9.98
CA GLU A 3 -23.83 4.44 -10.40
C GLU A 3 -23.16 5.29 -9.30
N GLU A 4 -23.94 6.12 -8.61
CA GLU A 4 -23.45 7.03 -7.57
C GLU A 4 -22.88 6.27 -6.39
N GLU A 5 -23.61 5.28 -5.88
CA GLU A 5 -23.17 4.40 -4.78
C GLU A 5 -21.85 3.67 -5.11
N LEU A 6 -21.68 3.24 -6.37
CA LEU A 6 -20.45 2.59 -6.81
C LEU A 6 -19.27 3.56 -6.88
N ILE A 7 -19.51 4.80 -7.35
CA ILE A 7 -18.48 5.85 -7.36
C ILE A 7 -18.10 6.26 -5.94
N GLU A 8 -19.05 6.37 -5.02
CA GLU A 8 -18.78 6.64 -3.61
C GLU A 8 -17.94 5.52 -2.99
N THR A 9 -18.30 4.27 -3.27
CA THR A 9 -17.55 3.09 -2.79
C THR A 9 -16.11 3.09 -3.31
N TRP A 10 -15.93 3.36 -4.61
CA TRP A 10 -14.61 3.53 -5.23
C TRP A 10 -13.78 4.62 -4.52
N ASN A 11 -14.37 5.79 -4.29
CA ASN A 11 -13.69 6.90 -3.63
C ASN A 11 -13.33 6.58 -2.18
N LYS A 12 -14.23 5.91 -1.45
CA LYS A 12 -14.01 5.47 -0.07
C LYS A 12 -12.85 4.47 0.02
N GLN A 13 -12.82 3.46 -0.84
CA GLN A 13 -11.74 2.47 -0.89
C GLN A 13 -10.39 3.13 -1.20
N ARG A 14 -10.35 4.05 -2.17
CA ARG A 14 -9.12 4.81 -2.45
C ARG A 14 -8.67 5.65 -1.26
N GLY A 15 -9.60 6.30 -0.56
CA GLY A 15 -9.31 7.04 0.68
C GLY A 15 -8.75 6.13 1.78
N GLN A 16 -9.30 4.93 1.94
CA GLN A 16 -8.80 3.94 2.90
C GLN A 16 -7.37 3.47 2.56
N ILE A 17 -7.07 3.20 1.28
CA ILE A 17 -5.71 2.84 0.83
C ILE A 17 -4.71 3.94 1.19
N ILE A 18 -5.03 5.20 0.87
CA ILE A 18 -4.17 6.35 1.16
C ILE A 18 -3.95 6.49 2.68
N SER A 19 -5.01 6.31 3.46
CA SER A 19 -4.93 6.43 4.92
C SER A 19 -4.09 5.30 5.54
N ALA A 20 -4.19 4.07 5.00
CA ALA A 20 -3.41 2.92 5.44
C ALA A 20 -1.90 3.09 5.21
N GLN A 21 -1.49 3.87 4.22
CA GLN A 21 -0.07 4.17 3.96
C GLN A 21 0.61 4.99 5.06
N MET A 22 -0.13 5.69 5.91
CA MET A 22 0.47 6.54 6.94
C MET A 22 1.30 5.72 7.95
N GLN A 23 0.84 4.52 8.32
CA GLN A 23 1.53 3.67 9.28
C GLN A 23 2.95 3.26 8.82
N PRO A 24 3.13 2.63 7.64
CA PRO A 24 4.46 2.27 7.17
C PRO A 24 5.33 3.49 6.87
N VAL A 25 4.76 4.60 6.38
CA VAL A 25 5.54 5.83 6.16
C VAL A 25 6.18 6.33 7.46
N LEU A 26 5.46 6.32 8.57
CA LEU A 26 6.00 6.72 9.87
C LEU A 26 7.13 5.79 10.34
N VAL A 27 6.95 4.48 10.18
CA VAL A 27 7.98 3.48 10.53
C VAL A 27 9.23 3.68 9.66
N LEU A 28 9.08 3.87 8.36
CA LEU A 28 10.20 4.12 7.44
C LEU A 28 10.92 5.43 7.73
N ILE A 29 10.20 6.50 8.07
CA ILE A 29 10.81 7.77 8.50
C ILE A 29 11.63 7.56 9.77
N ALA A 30 11.10 6.86 10.77
CA ALA A 30 11.82 6.58 12.00
C ALA A 30 13.09 5.75 11.72
N THR A 31 12.99 4.68 10.92
CA THR A 31 14.13 3.86 10.52
C THR A 31 15.18 4.68 9.76
N PHE A 32 14.75 5.52 8.81
CA PHE A 32 15.65 6.39 8.05
C PHE A 32 16.40 7.37 8.95
N VAL A 33 15.69 8.07 9.84
CA VAL A 33 16.30 9.07 10.75
C VAL A 33 17.28 8.38 11.71
N LEU A 34 16.89 7.25 12.31
CA LEU A 34 17.77 6.51 13.22
C LEU A 34 19.03 5.96 12.52
N SER A 35 18.89 5.51 11.27
CA SER A 35 20.00 5.11 10.42
C SER A 35 20.92 6.29 10.08
N ALA A 36 20.36 7.41 9.59
CA ALA A 36 21.12 8.60 9.22
C ALA A 36 21.88 9.23 10.41
N LEU A 37 21.35 9.10 11.63
CA LEU A 37 21.99 9.57 12.86
C LEU A 37 22.98 8.55 13.46
N GLY A 38 23.15 7.36 12.85
CA GLY A 38 24.09 6.33 13.29
C GLY A 38 23.69 5.63 14.59
N TYR A 39 22.40 5.63 14.96
CA TYR A 39 21.94 4.94 16.17
C TYR A 39 22.01 3.42 16.04
N PHE A 40 21.79 2.89 14.84
CA PHE A 40 21.90 1.45 14.62
C PHE A 40 23.34 0.93 14.77
N ASP A 41 24.36 1.72 14.44
CA ASP A 41 25.77 1.31 14.62
C ASP A 41 26.13 0.97 16.06
N LYS A 42 25.42 1.59 17.02
CA LYS A 42 25.61 1.41 18.46
C LYS A 42 24.59 0.46 19.10
N ALA A 43 23.60 0.01 18.35
CA ALA A 43 22.53 -0.86 18.84
C ALA A 43 23.00 -2.31 18.92
N THR A 44 22.44 -3.07 19.87
CA THR A 44 22.65 -4.52 19.93
C THR A 44 22.00 -5.20 18.71
N ASP A 45 22.46 -6.41 18.39
CA ASP A 45 21.88 -7.17 17.29
C ASP A 45 20.40 -7.44 17.51
N GLU A 46 19.97 -7.73 18.75
CA GLU A 46 18.55 -7.93 19.06
C GLU A 46 17.71 -6.69 18.72
N ALA A 47 18.22 -5.49 19.00
CA ALA A 47 17.53 -4.24 18.70
C ALA A 47 17.44 -3.99 17.18
N LYS A 48 18.48 -4.31 16.41
CA LYS A 48 18.47 -4.23 14.94
C LYS A 48 17.46 -5.19 14.32
N TYR A 49 17.46 -6.45 14.76
CA TYR A 49 16.49 -7.44 14.28
C TYR A 49 15.07 -7.08 14.69
N PHE A 50 14.87 -6.55 15.90
CA PHE A 50 13.57 -6.05 16.33
C PHE A 50 13.08 -4.92 15.42
N ALA A 51 13.92 -3.93 15.11
CA ALA A 51 13.58 -2.86 14.18
C ALA A 51 13.24 -3.39 12.78
N LEU A 52 14.02 -4.35 12.26
CA LEU A 52 13.76 -4.98 10.97
C LEU A 52 12.41 -5.71 10.94
N VAL A 53 12.08 -6.44 12.00
CA VAL A 53 10.79 -7.14 12.14
C VAL A 53 9.63 -6.15 12.21
N VAL A 54 9.79 -5.03 12.92
CA VAL A 54 8.77 -3.97 12.95
C VAL A 54 8.52 -3.42 11.55
N VAL A 55 9.57 -3.10 10.79
CA VAL A 55 9.44 -2.66 9.38
C VAL A 55 8.70 -3.71 8.55
N ALA A 56 9.11 -4.99 8.65
CA ALA A 56 8.49 -6.08 7.89
C ALA A 56 7.00 -6.23 8.19
N VAL A 57 6.63 -6.28 9.47
CA VAL A 57 5.25 -6.51 9.92
C VAL A 57 4.36 -5.34 9.51
N THR A 58 4.82 -4.10 9.70
CA THR A 58 4.04 -2.93 9.27
C THR A 58 3.85 -2.87 7.76
N GLY A 59 4.88 -3.23 6.99
CA GLY A 59 4.78 -3.38 5.53
C GLY A 59 3.71 -4.42 5.15
N ILE A 60 3.87 -5.66 5.61
CA ILE A 60 2.96 -6.78 5.29
C ILE A 60 1.50 -6.46 5.65
N LEU A 61 1.24 -5.91 6.84
CA LEU A 61 -0.12 -5.52 7.25
C LEU A 61 -0.72 -4.47 6.32
N THR A 62 0.10 -3.53 5.85
CA THR A 62 -0.34 -2.52 4.87
C THR A 62 -0.69 -3.16 3.54
N THR A 63 0.18 -4.02 3.02
CA THR A 63 -0.02 -4.73 1.75
C THR A 63 -1.32 -5.55 1.76
N LEU A 64 -1.60 -6.26 2.85
CA LEU A 64 -2.83 -7.04 3.01
C LEU A 64 -4.09 -6.16 2.92
N ASN A 65 -4.08 -5.00 3.60
CA ASN A 65 -5.18 -4.04 3.55
C ASN A 65 -5.35 -3.43 2.15
N GLN A 66 -4.25 -3.12 1.47
CA GLN A 66 -4.27 -2.62 0.09
C GLN A 66 -4.80 -3.66 -0.89
N TYR A 67 -4.42 -4.93 -0.73
CA TYR A 67 -4.89 -6.02 -1.58
C TYR A 67 -6.41 -6.24 -1.45
N ALA A 68 -6.93 -6.16 -0.22
CA ALA A 68 -8.38 -6.21 0.00
C ALA A 68 -9.11 -5.06 -0.73
N ALA A 69 -8.63 -3.83 -0.56
CA ALA A 69 -9.23 -2.66 -1.22
C ALA A 69 -9.10 -2.69 -2.76
N ILE A 70 -7.99 -3.23 -3.30
CA ILE A 70 -7.81 -3.47 -4.73
C ILE A 70 -8.84 -4.48 -5.25
N ARG A 71 -9.00 -5.62 -4.58
CA ARG A 71 -9.96 -6.66 -4.99
C ARG A 71 -11.40 -6.13 -4.99
N GLU A 72 -11.76 -5.35 -3.98
CA GLU A 72 -13.08 -4.72 -3.94
C GLU A 72 -13.21 -3.63 -5.01
N GLY A 73 -12.15 -2.85 -5.28
CA GLY A 73 -12.11 -1.87 -6.37
C GLY A 73 -12.25 -2.50 -7.76
N GLU A 74 -11.68 -3.71 -7.97
CA GLU A 74 -11.90 -4.49 -9.19
C GLU A 74 -13.39 -4.87 -9.36
N ALA A 75 -14.06 -5.29 -8.27
CA ALA A 75 -15.49 -5.58 -8.31
C ALA A 75 -16.32 -4.33 -8.65
N VAL A 76 -15.95 -3.16 -8.11
CA VAL A 76 -16.60 -1.89 -8.47
C VAL A 76 -16.43 -1.57 -9.97
N CYS A 77 -15.26 -1.86 -10.54
CA CYS A 77 -15.03 -1.69 -11.99
C CYS A 77 -15.97 -2.58 -12.81
N ASP A 78 -16.14 -3.84 -12.42
CA ASP A 78 -17.04 -4.79 -13.11
C ASP A 78 -18.50 -4.36 -13.03
N ASP A 79 -18.94 -3.88 -11.87
CA ASP A 79 -20.33 -3.46 -11.68
C ASP A 79 -20.64 -2.17 -12.44
N LEU A 80 -19.72 -1.20 -12.46
CA LEU A 80 -19.84 -0.02 -13.32
C LEU A 80 -19.84 -0.39 -14.81
N ALA A 81 -19.10 -1.44 -15.21
CA ALA A 81 -19.08 -1.90 -16.59
C ALA A 81 -20.46 -2.37 -17.07
N LYS A 82 -21.30 -2.93 -16.18
CA LYS A 82 -22.65 -3.44 -16.48
C LYS A 82 -23.71 -2.33 -16.64
N ILE A 83 -23.45 -1.11 -16.18
CA ILE A 83 -24.39 0.02 -16.31
C ILE A 83 -24.47 0.50 -17.77
N ALA A 84 -25.68 0.49 -18.35
CA ALA A 84 -25.91 0.81 -19.76
C ALA A 84 -25.70 2.30 -20.11
N LYS A 85 -26.27 3.22 -19.31
CA LYS A 85 -26.09 4.67 -19.47
C LYS A 85 -25.30 5.20 -18.29
N LYS A 86 -23.98 5.16 -18.40
CA LYS A 86 -23.05 5.62 -17.37
C LYS A 86 -22.39 6.94 -17.72
N SER A 87 -22.02 7.73 -16.71
CA SER A 87 -21.26 8.96 -16.91
C SER A 87 -19.85 8.70 -17.48
N ALA A 88 -19.19 9.77 -17.90
CA ALA A 88 -17.79 9.70 -18.33
C ALA A 88 -16.85 9.23 -17.20
N LEU A 89 -17.14 9.61 -15.94
CA LEU A 89 -16.37 9.18 -14.78
C LEU A 89 -16.52 7.68 -14.55
N ALA A 90 -17.75 7.18 -14.47
CA ALA A 90 -18.03 5.75 -14.35
C ALA A 90 -17.41 4.94 -15.50
N THR A 91 -17.41 5.49 -16.73
CA THR A 91 -16.76 4.86 -17.88
C THR A 91 -15.24 4.72 -17.69
N LYS A 92 -14.58 5.74 -17.12
CA LYS A 92 -13.14 5.65 -16.82
C LYS A 92 -12.85 4.64 -15.71
N ILE A 93 -13.63 4.66 -14.63
CA ILE A 93 -13.44 3.73 -13.51
C ILE A 93 -13.68 2.29 -13.98
N ALA A 94 -14.76 2.01 -14.71
CA ALA A 94 -15.03 0.68 -15.26
C ALA A 94 -13.87 0.11 -16.11
N LYS A 95 -13.16 0.96 -16.86
CA LYS A 95 -12.00 0.57 -17.67
C LYS A 95 -10.70 0.44 -16.86
N SER A 96 -10.71 0.77 -15.57
CA SER A 96 -9.50 0.81 -14.75
C SER A 96 -9.13 -0.53 -14.13
N ARG A 97 -9.95 -1.58 -14.29
CA ARG A 97 -9.73 -2.91 -13.67
C ARG A 97 -8.29 -3.42 -13.85
N SER A 98 -7.78 -3.39 -15.09
CA SER A 98 -6.41 -3.87 -15.36
C SER A 98 -5.33 -3.05 -14.65
N PHE A 99 -5.54 -1.73 -14.47
CA PHE A 99 -4.61 -0.87 -13.76
C PHE A 99 -4.67 -1.11 -12.25
N VAL A 100 -5.87 -1.36 -11.70
CA VAL A 100 -6.06 -1.76 -10.30
C VAL A 100 -5.31 -3.07 -10.04
N SER A 101 -5.49 -4.06 -10.91
CA SER A 101 -4.79 -5.35 -10.80
C SER A 101 -3.27 -5.21 -10.92
N ALA A 102 -2.79 -4.41 -11.89
CA ALA A 102 -1.36 -4.13 -12.04
C ALA A 102 -0.75 -3.44 -10.80
N THR A 103 -1.53 -2.62 -10.11
CA THR A 103 -1.11 -1.98 -8.86
C THR A 103 -0.81 -3.01 -7.77
N ALA A 104 -1.59 -4.09 -7.69
CA ALA A 104 -1.35 -5.17 -6.71
C ALA A 104 0.02 -5.83 -6.88
N ALA A 105 0.40 -6.13 -8.12
CA ALA A 105 1.70 -6.71 -8.43
C ALA A 105 2.84 -5.71 -8.14
N LEU A 106 2.64 -4.44 -8.51
CA LEU A 106 3.63 -3.39 -8.28
C LEU A 106 3.91 -3.17 -6.79
N ILE A 107 2.87 -3.20 -5.94
CA ILE A 107 3.02 -3.05 -4.48
C ILE A 107 3.97 -4.11 -3.92
N VAL A 108 3.79 -5.38 -4.29
CA VAL A 108 4.66 -6.46 -3.78
C VAL A 108 6.12 -6.25 -4.18
N VAL A 109 6.38 -5.81 -5.41
CA VAL A 109 7.74 -5.49 -5.88
C VAL A 109 8.35 -4.34 -5.09
N LEU A 110 7.57 -3.28 -4.84
CA LEU A 110 8.01 -2.12 -4.07
C LEU A 110 8.24 -2.46 -2.60
N ASP A 111 7.40 -3.30 -2.00
CA ASP A 111 7.55 -3.74 -0.61
C ASP A 111 8.85 -4.52 -0.41
N ILE A 112 9.18 -5.42 -1.34
CA ILE A 112 10.45 -6.15 -1.32
C ILE A 112 11.62 -5.19 -1.42
N ALA A 113 11.56 -4.23 -2.35
CA ALA A 113 12.63 -3.24 -2.53
C ALA A 113 12.83 -2.40 -1.26
N VAL A 114 11.74 -1.90 -0.66
CA VAL A 114 11.77 -1.13 0.58
C VAL A 114 12.32 -1.96 1.74
N PHE A 115 11.92 -3.23 1.86
CA PHE A 115 12.44 -4.11 2.90
C PHE A 115 13.94 -4.35 2.77
N VAL A 116 14.45 -4.57 1.55
CA VAL A 116 15.90 -4.70 1.29
C VAL A 116 16.63 -3.42 1.67
N VAL A 117 16.12 -2.25 1.28
CA VAL A 117 16.75 -0.96 1.62
C VAL A 117 16.73 -0.73 3.14
N ALA A 118 15.64 -1.08 3.82
CA ALA A 118 15.56 -0.99 5.28
C ALA A 118 16.57 -1.91 5.97
N TYR A 119 16.77 -3.13 5.46
CA TYR A 119 17.82 -4.03 5.93
C TYR A 119 19.20 -3.40 5.79
N LEU A 120 19.55 -2.91 4.60
CA LEU A 120 20.84 -2.25 4.37
C LEU A 120 21.04 -1.05 5.32
N ALA A 121 20.00 -0.23 5.50
CA ALA A 121 20.04 0.95 6.38
C ALA A 121 20.20 0.60 7.87
N ILE A 122 19.62 -0.52 8.34
CA ILE A 122 19.71 -0.96 9.74
C ILE A 122 21.07 -1.61 10.03
N PHE A 123 21.64 -2.32 9.05
CA PHE A 123 22.88 -3.07 9.24
C PHE A 123 24.14 -2.34 8.73
N GLY A 124 23.98 -1.20 8.06
CA GLY A 124 25.09 -0.37 7.57
C GLY A 124 25.83 -1.00 6.38
N MET A 125 25.09 -1.66 5.49
CA MET A 125 25.61 -2.37 4.30
C MET A 125 25.47 -1.57 3.01
#